data_AF-A0A3M1ZWE5-F1
#
_entry.id   AF-A0A3M1ZWE5-F1
#
_cell.length_a   1.000
_cell.length_b   1.000
_cell.length_c   1.000
_cell.angle_alpha   90.00
_cell.angle_beta   90.00
_cell.angle_gamma   90.00
#
_symmetry.space_group_name_H-M   'P 1'
#
loop_
_entity.id
_entity.type
_entity.pdbx_description
1 polymer ?
#
loop_
_entity_poly.entity_id
_entity_poly.type
_entity_poly.pdbx_seq_one_letter_code
_entity_poly.pdbx_strand_id
1 'polypeptide(L)'
;MLAFDMDAFAAPQPPAPTSPLVARAEETFERLSVYEGKGFLHHCKRLFTFATMLLDKEGVDDLDTEVAYAIAMVHDLGLLSEHEEGHNYMQRSRALFWRVFADLPLPEVDPRIVDECLLFNHRVFPVPNVTRAAECFRRAVWVEHTRGLRTYGLPREAVRKVFDTYERDDFDAVLWDFTKRTLRREPLTIVNGIFF
;
A
#
# COMPACT_ATOMS: atom_id res chain seq x y z
N MET A 1 2.58 19.09 -22.12
CA MET A 1 1.56 18.64 -21.16
C MET A 1 0.56 17.83 -21.95
N LEU A 2 0.69 16.50 -21.95
CA LEU A 2 -0.25 15.62 -22.65
C LEU A 2 -1.59 15.69 -21.92
N ALA A 3 -2.68 15.89 -22.65
CA ALA A 3 -4.03 15.89 -22.10
C ALA A 3 -4.34 14.49 -21.58
N PHE A 4 -4.77 14.40 -20.32
CA PHE A 4 -5.27 13.15 -19.75
C PHE A 4 -6.66 12.90 -20.36
N ASP A 5 -6.78 11.89 -21.22
CA ASP A 5 -8.07 11.51 -21.80
C ASP A 5 -8.94 10.87 -20.71
N MET A 6 -9.95 11.62 -20.26
CA MET A 6 -10.79 11.20 -19.15
C MET A 6 -11.88 10.21 -19.55
N ASP A 7 -12.32 10.25 -20.80
CA ASP A 7 -13.31 9.30 -21.34
C ASP A 7 -12.69 7.90 -21.51
N ALA A 8 -11.36 7.83 -21.68
CA ALA A 8 -10.60 6.59 -21.76
C ALA A 8 -10.01 6.11 -20.41
N PHE A 9 -10.11 6.87 -19.32
CA PHE A 9 -9.48 6.49 -18.05
C PHE A 9 -10.19 5.29 -17.40
N ALA A 10 -9.63 4.11 -17.60
CA ALA A 10 -9.88 2.95 -16.76
C ALA A 10 -8.92 3.01 -15.57
N ALA A 11 -9.45 2.98 -14.34
CA ALA A 11 -8.61 2.83 -13.17
C ALA A 11 -7.79 1.53 -13.31
N PRO A 12 -6.47 1.54 -13.03
CA PRO A 12 -5.68 0.32 -12.99
C PRO A 12 -6.41 -0.75 -12.19
N GLN A 13 -6.60 -1.91 -12.81
CA GLN A 13 -7.21 -3.04 -12.12
C GLN A 13 -6.11 -3.84 -11.43
N PRO A 14 -6.39 -4.42 -10.25
CA PRO A 14 -5.55 -5.45 -9.67
C PRO A 14 -5.14 -6.49 -10.73
N PRO A 15 -3.88 -6.96 -10.70
CA PRO A 15 -3.46 -8.03 -11.58
C PRO A 15 -4.36 -9.26 -11.37
N ALA A 16 -4.57 -10.03 -12.43
CA ALA A 16 -5.39 -11.22 -12.34
C ALA A 16 -4.79 -12.21 -11.33
N PRO A 17 -5.61 -12.94 -10.54
CA PRO A 17 -5.14 -13.89 -9.53
C PRO A 17 -4.49 -15.16 -10.13
N THR A 18 -4.20 -15.16 -11.43
CA THR A 18 -3.50 -16.25 -12.12
C THR A 18 -1.99 -16.26 -11.81
N SER A 19 -1.43 -15.19 -11.26
CA SER A 19 -0.05 -15.17 -10.80
C SER A 19 0.09 -15.80 -9.40
N PRO A 20 1.09 -16.68 -9.18
CA PRO A 20 1.39 -17.20 -7.84
C PRO A 20 1.64 -16.12 -6.79
N LEU A 21 2.24 -14.98 -7.19
CA LEU A 21 2.54 -13.88 -6.29
C LEU A 21 1.26 -13.19 -5.81
N VAL A 22 0.36 -12.89 -6.76
CA VAL A 22 -0.94 -12.28 -6.51
C VAL A 22 -1.81 -13.20 -5.65
N ALA A 23 -1.88 -14.48 -5.99
CA ALA A 23 -2.65 -15.47 -5.23
C ALA A 23 -2.13 -15.59 -3.78
N ARG A 24 -0.81 -15.64 -3.57
CA ARG A 24 -0.21 -15.70 -2.22
C ARG A 24 -0.47 -14.43 -1.42
N ALA A 25 -0.50 -13.26 -2.06
CA ALA A 25 -0.84 -12.00 -1.41
C ALA A 25 -2.30 -11.97 -0.94
N GLU A 26 -3.24 -12.42 -1.79
CA GLU A 26 -4.66 -12.51 -1.44
C GLU A 26 -4.92 -13.54 -0.34
N GLU A 27 -4.34 -14.74 -0.45
CA GLU A 27 -4.43 -15.78 0.59
C GLU A 27 -3.88 -15.28 1.93
N THR A 28 -2.75 -14.58 1.91
CA THR A 28 -2.14 -14.03 3.13
C THR A 28 -3.01 -12.97 3.76
N PHE A 29 -3.60 -12.08 2.95
CA PHE A 29 -4.53 -11.08 3.43
C PHE A 29 -5.78 -11.71 4.02
N GLU A 30 -6.41 -12.66 3.32
CA GLU A 30 -7.61 -13.36 3.79
C GLU A 30 -7.37 -14.10 5.10
N ARG A 31 -6.22 -14.79 5.22
CA ARG A 31 -5.85 -15.52 6.44
C ARG A 31 -5.61 -14.62 7.64
N LEU A 32 -5.08 -13.41 7.43
CA LEU A 32 -4.66 -12.51 8.52
C LEU A 32 -5.67 -11.39 8.83
N SER A 33 -6.48 -10.99 7.86
CA SER A 33 -7.53 -10.00 8.08
C SER A 33 -8.57 -10.56 9.03
N VAL A 34 -8.78 -9.88 10.15
CA VAL A 34 -9.80 -10.24 11.15
C VAL A 34 -11.12 -9.48 10.94
N TYR A 35 -11.20 -8.68 9.89
CA TYR A 35 -12.36 -7.83 9.60
C TYR A 35 -13.30 -8.54 8.61
N GLU A 36 -14.58 -8.63 8.97
CA GLU A 36 -15.62 -9.25 8.12
C GLU A 36 -15.95 -8.39 6.90
N GLY A 37 -15.81 -7.07 7.01
CA GLY A 37 -16.09 -6.12 5.93
C GLY A 37 -14.96 -6.04 4.89
N LYS A 38 -15.27 -5.34 3.78
CA LYS A 38 -14.35 -5.20 2.65
C LYS A 38 -13.49 -3.94 2.73
N GLY A 39 -13.71 -3.05 3.70
CA GLY A 39 -13.05 -1.76 3.77
C GLY A 39 -11.53 -1.86 3.80
N PHE A 40 -10.97 -2.83 4.53
CA PHE A 40 -9.52 -3.05 4.58
C PHE A 40 -8.96 -3.61 3.26
N LEU A 41 -9.66 -4.57 2.63
CA LEU A 41 -9.28 -5.09 1.32
C LEU A 41 -9.34 -3.99 0.26
N HIS A 42 -10.40 -3.20 0.26
CA HIS A 42 -10.59 -2.07 -0.63
C HIS A 42 -9.52 -1.00 -0.40
N HIS A 43 -9.09 -0.77 0.85
CA HIS A 43 -7.95 0.10 1.15
C HIS A 43 -6.66 -0.35 0.44
N CYS A 44 -6.30 -1.63 0.55
CA CYS A 44 -5.15 -2.20 -0.16
C CYS A 44 -5.28 -2.04 -1.69
N LYS A 45 -6.47 -2.29 -2.26
CA LYS A 45 -6.73 -2.13 -3.69
C LYS A 45 -6.66 -0.68 -4.16
N ARG A 46 -7.19 0.27 -3.37
CA ARG A 46 -7.04 1.72 -3.64
C ARG A 46 -5.58 2.14 -3.61
N LEU A 47 -4.84 1.69 -2.59
CA LEU A 47 -3.41 1.98 -2.45
C LEU A 47 -2.63 1.49 -3.66
N PHE A 48 -2.81 0.23 -4.06
CA PHE A 48 -2.22 -0.31 -5.29
C PHE A 48 -2.56 0.56 -6.50
N THR A 49 -3.85 0.86 -6.69
CA THR A 49 -4.33 1.63 -7.85
C THR A 49 -3.68 3.03 -7.90
N PHE A 50 -3.62 3.73 -6.77
CA PHE A 50 -2.97 5.04 -6.69
C PHE A 50 -1.46 4.95 -6.88
N ALA A 51 -0.81 3.91 -6.38
CA ALA A 51 0.62 3.69 -6.57
C ALA A 51 0.93 3.48 -8.06
N THR A 52 0.18 2.62 -8.76
CA THR A 52 0.32 2.41 -10.22
C THR A 52 0.12 3.71 -11.00
N MET A 53 -0.94 4.48 -10.69
CA MET A 53 -1.16 5.77 -11.34
C MET A 53 -0.02 6.77 -11.14
N LEU A 54 0.61 6.77 -9.96
CA LEU A 54 1.75 7.65 -9.67
C LEU A 54 3.04 7.17 -10.33
N LEU A 55 3.29 5.86 -10.36
CA LEU A 55 4.41 5.26 -11.09
C LEU A 55 4.33 5.62 -12.58
N ASP A 56 3.17 5.42 -13.21
CA ASP A 56 2.92 5.77 -14.61
C ASP A 56 3.13 7.26 -14.87
N LYS A 57 2.56 8.12 -14.03
CA LYS A 57 2.69 9.58 -14.14
C LYS A 57 4.15 10.04 -14.05
N GLU A 58 4.95 9.40 -13.20
CA GLU A 58 6.35 9.77 -12.98
C GLU A 58 7.31 9.04 -13.95
N GLY A 59 6.81 8.14 -14.79
CA GLY A 59 7.64 7.31 -15.67
C GLY A 59 8.63 6.45 -14.88
N VAL A 60 8.13 5.76 -13.86
CA VAL A 60 8.89 4.86 -12.98
C VAL A 60 8.44 3.43 -13.26
N ASP A 61 9.37 2.58 -13.68
CA ASP A 61 9.14 1.20 -14.13
C ASP A 61 9.97 0.16 -13.37
N ASP A 62 10.67 0.57 -12.31
CA ASP A 62 11.53 -0.28 -11.46
C ASP A 62 10.77 -1.05 -10.37
N LEU A 63 9.45 -0.88 -10.28
CA LEU A 63 8.57 -1.65 -9.41
C LEU A 63 7.53 -2.41 -10.24
N ASP A 64 7.72 -3.73 -10.32
CA ASP A 64 6.79 -4.64 -10.98
C ASP A 64 5.37 -4.54 -10.41
N THR A 65 4.36 -4.69 -11.28
CA THR A 65 2.95 -4.51 -10.92
C THR A 65 2.46 -5.56 -9.91
N GLU A 66 2.89 -6.82 -10.04
CA GLU A 66 2.50 -7.88 -9.12
C GLU A 66 3.19 -7.70 -7.76
N VAL A 67 4.44 -7.24 -7.77
CA VAL A 67 5.16 -6.87 -6.54
C VAL A 67 4.48 -5.67 -5.85
N ALA A 68 4.11 -4.63 -6.60
CA ALA A 68 3.37 -3.49 -6.05
C ALA A 68 2.04 -3.92 -5.41
N TYR A 69 1.32 -4.85 -6.05
CA TYR A 69 0.09 -5.42 -5.50
C TYR A 69 0.37 -6.19 -4.22
N ALA A 70 1.36 -7.09 -4.22
CA ALA A 70 1.74 -7.87 -3.04
C ALA A 70 2.12 -6.97 -1.85
N ILE A 71 2.90 -5.90 -2.09
CA ILE A 71 3.23 -4.91 -1.06
C ILE A 71 1.96 -4.25 -0.52
N ALA A 72 1.07 -3.77 -1.39
CA ALA A 72 -0.18 -3.10 -0.97
C ALA A 72 -1.06 -4.00 -0.10
N MET A 73 -1.13 -5.30 -0.42
CA MET A 73 -1.91 -6.27 0.36
C MET A 73 -1.32 -6.54 1.75
N VAL A 74 0.00 -6.45 1.93
CA VAL A 74 0.63 -6.79 3.22
C VAL A 74 1.07 -5.60 4.07
N HIS A 75 1.10 -4.39 3.53
CA HIS A 75 1.79 -3.24 4.16
C HIS A 75 1.34 -2.92 5.60
N ASP A 76 0.06 -3.13 5.91
CA ASP A 76 -0.51 -2.87 7.24
C ASP A 76 -0.79 -4.16 8.04
N LEU A 77 -0.53 -5.35 7.49
CA LEU A 77 -0.81 -6.62 8.17
C LEU A 77 0.05 -6.85 9.41
N GLY A 78 1.18 -6.15 9.57
CA GLY A 78 1.97 -6.13 10.79
C GLY A 78 1.21 -5.66 12.04
N LEU A 79 0.06 -4.99 11.90
CA LEU A 79 -0.84 -4.65 13.00
C LEU A 79 -1.67 -5.85 13.50
N LEU A 80 -1.76 -6.89 12.67
CA LEU A 80 -2.51 -8.12 12.89
C LEU A 80 -1.58 -9.34 13.07
N SER A 81 -0.35 -9.30 12.55
CA SER A 81 0.66 -10.35 12.65
C SER A 81 1.73 -10.02 13.70
N GLU A 82 1.33 -9.91 14.97
CA GLU A 82 2.20 -9.50 16.09
C GLU A 82 3.39 -10.43 16.37
N HIS A 83 3.37 -11.65 15.84
CA HIS A 83 4.43 -12.64 16.00
C HIS A 83 5.60 -12.46 15.02
N GLU A 84 5.45 -11.59 14.02
CA GLU A 84 6.51 -11.28 13.07
C GLU A 84 7.62 -10.44 13.72
N GLU A 85 8.82 -10.52 13.16
CA GLU A 85 9.98 -9.76 13.64
C GLU A 85 9.80 -8.26 13.37
N GLY A 86 10.09 -7.41 14.36
CA GLY A 86 10.10 -5.96 14.20
C GLY A 86 9.65 -5.20 15.45
N HIS A 87 10.26 -4.04 15.68
CA HIS A 87 9.91 -3.14 16.78
C HIS A 87 8.59 -2.38 16.55
N ASN A 88 8.14 -2.28 15.30
CA ASN A 88 6.87 -1.67 14.94
C ASN A 88 6.14 -2.46 13.84
N TYR A 89 4.87 -2.14 13.59
CA TYR A 89 4.09 -2.87 12.58
C TYR A 89 4.64 -2.79 11.16
N MET A 90 5.28 -1.68 10.76
CA MET A 90 5.88 -1.57 9.42
C MET A 90 7.04 -2.55 9.25
N GLN A 91 7.88 -2.71 10.28
CA GLN A 91 8.93 -3.73 10.31
C GLN A 91 8.34 -5.14 10.31
N ARG A 92 7.24 -5.36 11.02
CA ARG A 92 6.52 -6.65 11.00
C ARG A 92 5.90 -6.97 9.64
N SER A 93 5.30 -6.00 8.96
CA SER A 93 4.81 -6.15 7.58
C SER A 93 5.94 -6.45 6.59
N ARG A 94 7.10 -5.81 6.76
CA ARG A 94 8.32 -6.13 6.00
C ARG A 94 8.79 -7.57 6.24
N ALA A 95 8.89 -7.99 7.50
CA ALA A 95 9.29 -9.37 7.83
C ALA A 95 8.27 -10.38 7.28
N LEU A 96 6.98 -10.08 7.39
CA LEU A 96 5.90 -10.88 6.83
C LEU A 96 6.05 -11.04 5.32
N PHE A 97 6.30 -9.96 4.57
CA PHE A 97 6.50 -10.00 3.12
C PHE A 97 7.61 -10.99 2.77
N TRP A 98 8.82 -10.77 3.30
CA TRP A 98 9.96 -11.62 2.96
C TRP A 98 9.76 -13.07 3.38
N ARG A 99 9.09 -13.34 4.50
CA ARG A 99 8.75 -14.70 4.93
C ARG A 99 7.74 -15.37 4.00
N VAL A 100 6.67 -14.68 3.64
CA VAL A 100 5.54 -15.23 2.88
C VAL A 100 5.87 -15.43 1.41
N PHE A 101 6.83 -14.69 0.86
CA PHE A 101 7.18 -14.78 -0.57
C PHE A 101 8.57 -15.40 -0.82
N ALA A 102 9.27 -15.89 0.22
CA ALA A 102 10.62 -16.44 0.11
C ALA A 102 10.76 -17.63 -0.86
N ASP A 103 9.69 -18.41 -1.03
CA ASP A 103 9.65 -19.62 -1.87
C ASP A 103 9.18 -19.35 -3.31
N LEU A 104 8.82 -18.11 -3.63
CA LEU A 104 8.31 -17.73 -4.93
C LEU A 104 9.37 -16.99 -5.76
N PRO A 105 9.41 -17.19 -7.08
CA PRO A 105 10.22 -16.36 -7.95
C PRO A 105 9.62 -14.95 -7.97
N LEU A 106 10.29 -14.00 -7.32
CA LEU A 106 9.95 -12.59 -7.46
C LEU A 106 10.43 -12.08 -8.82
N PRO A 107 9.64 -11.26 -9.52
CA PRO A 107 10.13 -10.45 -10.64
C PRO A 107 11.42 -9.70 -10.26
N GLU A 108 12.23 -9.36 -11.25
CA GLU A 108 13.48 -8.61 -11.02
C GLU A 108 13.14 -7.21 -10.48
N VAL A 109 13.21 -7.07 -9.16
CA VAL A 109 12.99 -5.84 -8.40
C VAL A 109 14.13 -5.70 -7.40
N ASP A 110 14.67 -4.49 -7.24
CA ASP A 110 15.62 -4.23 -6.16
C ASP A 110 14.90 -4.44 -4.81
N PRO A 111 15.36 -5.38 -3.94
CA PRO A 111 14.77 -5.61 -2.62
C PRO A 111 14.65 -4.35 -1.78
N ARG A 112 15.51 -3.36 -2.02
CA ARG A 112 15.44 -2.05 -1.38
C ARG A 112 14.14 -1.32 -1.66
N ILE A 113 13.59 -1.42 -2.87
CA ILE A 113 12.31 -0.77 -3.23
C ILE A 113 11.18 -1.35 -2.38
N VAL A 114 11.14 -2.68 -2.25
CA VAL A 114 10.15 -3.40 -1.42
C VAL A 114 10.25 -2.94 0.05
N ASP A 115 11.47 -2.94 0.59
CA ASP A 115 11.73 -2.53 1.97
C ASP A 115 11.30 -1.08 2.23
N GLU A 116 11.64 -0.17 1.33
CA GLU A 116 11.29 1.24 1.45
C GLU A 116 9.78 1.47 1.35
N CYS A 117 9.09 0.75 0.46
CA CYS A 117 7.63 0.81 0.38
C CYS A 117 6.99 0.33 1.69
N LEU A 118 7.50 -0.73 2.32
CA LEU A 118 6.91 -1.26 3.56
C LEU A 118 7.27 -0.42 4.81
N LEU A 119 8.46 0.16 4.85
CA LEU A 119 8.95 0.88 6.03
C LEU A 119 8.58 2.37 6.06
N PHE A 120 8.42 3.01 4.90
CA PHE A 120 8.31 4.46 4.81
C PHE A 120 6.98 4.96 4.28
N ASN A 121 6.01 4.08 3.99
CA ASN A 121 4.75 4.46 3.35
C ASN A 121 3.88 5.44 4.17
N HIS A 122 3.98 5.43 5.51
CA HIS A 122 3.25 6.34 6.40
C HIS A 122 4.02 7.64 6.73
N ARG A 123 5.24 7.81 6.21
CA ARG A 123 6.07 9.00 6.51
C ARG A 123 5.37 10.27 6.02
N VAL A 124 5.14 11.21 6.93
CA VAL A 124 4.60 12.54 6.62
C VAL A 124 5.68 13.40 5.95
N PHE A 125 6.86 13.45 6.55
CA PHE A 125 7.98 14.25 6.05
C PHE A 125 8.71 13.52 4.91
N PRO A 126 9.40 14.27 4.03
CA PRO A 126 10.24 13.68 2.99
C PRO A 126 11.29 12.74 3.59
N VAL A 127 11.45 11.56 3.00
CA VAL A 127 12.50 10.61 3.36
C VAL A 127 13.67 10.82 2.39
N PRO A 128 14.85 11.28 2.86
CA PRO A 128 15.98 11.52 1.97
C PRO A 128 16.48 10.22 1.35
N ASN A 129 16.87 10.28 0.07
CA ASN A 129 17.44 9.18 -0.70
C ASN A 129 16.54 7.95 -0.89
N VAL A 130 15.24 8.04 -0.62
CA VAL A 130 14.28 6.98 -0.95
C VAL A 130 14.17 6.80 -2.48
N THR A 131 13.95 5.57 -2.92
CA THR A 131 13.70 5.23 -4.32
C THR A 131 12.45 5.94 -4.84
N ARG A 132 12.42 6.20 -6.15
CA ARG A 132 11.29 6.91 -6.79
C ARG A 132 10.00 6.10 -6.68
N ALA A 133 10.06 4.78 -6.83
CA ALA A 133 8.92 3.89 -6.63
C ALA A 133 8.37 3.95 -5.20
N ALA A 134 9.22 3.86 -4.18
CA ALA A 134 8.76 3.95 -2.80
C ALA A 134 8.18 5.33 -2.43
N GLU A 135 8.68 6.42 -3.03
CA GLU A 135 8.05 7.74 -2.90
C GLU A 135 6.67 7.79 -3.58
N CYS A 136 6.48 7.14 -4.74
CA CYS A 136 5.17 7.01 -5.37
C CYS A 136 4.20 6.23 -4.47
N PHE A 137 4.65 5.12 -3.89
CA PHE A 137 3.88 4.30 -2.97
C PHE A 137 3.49 5.07 -1.69
N ARG A 138 4.44 5.79 -1.08
CA ARG A 138 4.18 6.67 0.08
C ARG A 138 3.14 7.75 -0.26
N ARG A 139 3.26 8.39 -1.41
CA ARG A 139 2.26 9.39 -1.86
C ARG A 139 0.89 8.76 -2.06
N ALA A 140 0.81 7.54 -2.59
CA ALA A 140 -0.44 6.82 -2.75
C ALA A 140 -1.17 6.58 -1.40
N VAL A 141 -0.43 6.21 -0.35
CA VAL A 141 -0.96 6.13 1.03
C VAL A 141 -1.60 7.47 1.43
N TRP A 142 -0.94 8.59 1.16
CA TRP A 142 -1.48 9.92 1.49
C TRP A 142 -2.66 10.35 0.60
N VAL A 143 -2.72 9.94 -0.66
CA VAL A 143 -3.93 10.13 -1.49
C VAL A 143 -5.11 9.44 -0.82
N GLU A 144 -4.91 8.20 -0.37
CA GLU A 144 -5.93 7.40 0.29
C GLU A 144 -6.38 8.01 1.63
N HIS A 145 -5.44 8.27 2.53
CA HIS A 145 -5.70 8.76 3.89
C HIS A 145 -6.35 10.14 3.90
N THR A 146 -6.00 10.98 2.93
CA THR A 146 -6.59 12.31 2.79
C THR A 146 -7.88 12.31 1.96
N ARG A 147 -8.36 11.13 1.52
CA ARG A 147 -9.54 10.99 0.66
C ARG A 147 -9.45 11.82 -0.62
N GLY A 148 -8.25 11.89 -1.20
CA GLY A 148 -7.99 12.66 -2.41
C GLY A 148 -7.85 14.18 -2.21
N LEU A 149 -7.82 14.71 -0.98
CA LEU A 149 -7.50 16.12 -0.75
C LEU A 149 -6.08 16.45 -1.23
N ARG A 150 -5.14 15.51 -1.04
CA ARG A 150 -3.81 15.53 -1.67
C ARG A 150 -3.79 14.51 -2.79
N THR A 151 -3.61 14.96 -4.04
CA THR A 151 -3.59 14.06 -5.21
C THR A 151 -2.20 13.86 -5.82
N TYR A 152 -1.21 14.65 -5.42
CA TYR A 152 0.15 14.63 -6.00
C TYR A 152 0.18 14.74 -7.53
N GLY A 153 -0.78 15.49 -8.09
CA GLY A 153 -0.90 15.70 -9.53
C GLY A 153 -1.76 14.67 -10.26
N LEU A 154 -2.32 13.67 -9.57
CA LEU A 154 -3.38 12.84 -10.14
C LEU A 154 -4.66 13.68 -10.39
N PRO A 155 -5.40 13.43 -11.49
CA PRO A 155 -6.70 14.07 -11.73
C PRO A 155 -7.71 13.72 -10.62
N ARG A 156 -8.43 14.71 -10.10
CA ARG A 156 -9.41 14.50 -9.02
C ARG A 156 -10.52 13.53 -9.41
N GLU A 157 -10.96 13.57 -10.66
CA GLU A 157 -11.97 12.66 -11.18
C GLU A 157 -11.48 11.21 -11.22
N ALA A 158 -10.24 10.99 -11.66
CA ALA A 158 -9.60 9.67 -11.61
C ALA A 158 -9.53 9.17 -10.16
N VAL A 159 -9.12 10.02 -9.21
CA VAL A 159 -9.08 9.67 -7.78
C VAL A 159 -10.48 9.31 -7.26
N ARG A 160 -11.51 10.09 -7.62
CA ARG A 160 -12.89 9.81 -7.25
C ARG A 160 -13.36 8.45 -7.79
N LYS A 161 -13.08 8.15 -9.07
CA LYS A 161 -13.44 6.87 -9.69
C LYS A 161 -12.83 5.67 -8.98
N VAL A 162 -11.61 5.80 -8.46
CA VAL A 162 -10.97 4.76 -7.64
C VAL A 162 -11.72 4.54 -6.32
N PHE A 163 -12.15 5.60 -5.64
CA PHE A 163 -12.99 5.49 -4.44
C PHE A 163 -14.39 4.94 -4.73
N ASP A 164 -14.97 5.26 -5.88
CA ASP A 164 -16.27 4.73 -6.33
C ASP A 164 -16.16 3.23 -6.70
N THR A 165 -14.99 2.79 -7.22
CA THR A 165 -14.74 1.38 -7.57
C THR A 165 -14.46 0.53 -6.34
N TYR A 166 -13.68 1.08 -5.40
CA TYR A 166 -13.31 0.43 -4.15
C TYR A 166 -13.79 1.30 -2.99
N GLU A 167 -15.04 1.09 -2.60
CA GLU A 167 -15.68 1.88 -1.56
C GLU A 167 -14.93 1.77 -0.22
N ARG A 168 -14.98 2.83 0.58
CA ARG A 168 -14.33 2.83 1.90
C ARG A 168 -15.03 1.92 2.89
N ASP A 169 -16.33 1.66 2.73
CA ASP A 169 -17.13 0.77 3.59
C ASP A 169 -16.82 0.99 5.09
N ASP A 170 -16.45 -0.08 5.79
CA ASP A 170 -16.11 -0.15 7.21
C ASP A 170 -14.66 0.27 7.52
N PHE A 171 -13.89 0.77 6.54
CA PHE A 171 -12.46 1.06 6.72
C PHE A 171 -12.19 2.12 7.78
N ASP A 172 -13.11 3.06 8.02
CA ASP A 172 -12.93 4.05 9.10
C ASP A 172 -12.92 3.37 10.49
N ALA A 173 -13.69 2.29 10.68
CA ALA A 173 -13.65 1.48 11.90
C ALA A 173 -12.36 0.67 12.02
N VAL A 174 -11.87 0.13 10.90
CA VAL A 174 -10.57 -0.55 10.82
C VAL A 174 -9.43 0.40 11.21
N LEU A 175 -9.39 1.60 10.62
CA LEU A 175 -8.37 2.61 10.90
C LEU A 175 -8.39 3.04 12.37
N TRP A 176 -9.58 3.11 12.97
CA TRP A 176 -9.71 3.39 14.41
C TRP A 176 -9.14 2.27 15.28
N ASP A 177 -9.41 1.01 14.94
CA ASP A 177 -8.81 -0.14 15.63
C ASP A 177 -7.28 -0.15 15.49
N PHE A 178 -6.76 0.07 14.29
CA PHE A 178 -5.33 0.22 14.01
C PHE A 178 -4.69 1.33 14.84
N THR A 179 -5.33 2.50 14.89
CA THR A 179 -4.87 3.63 15.71
C THR A 179 -4.77 3.25 17.19
N LYS A 180 -5.78 2.56 17.74
CA LYS A 180 -5.74 2.07 19.12
C LYS A 180 -4.63 1.07 19.37
N ARG A 181 -4.42 0.11 18.46
CA ARG A 181 -3.34 -0.90 18.56
C ARG A 181 -1.98 -0.21 18.61
N THR A 182 -1.72 0.71 17.69
CA THR A 182 -0.48 1.47 17.60
C THR A 182 -0.23 2.27 18.88
N LEU A 183 -1.22 3.03 19.35
CA LEU A 183 -1.11 3.81 20.59
C LEU A 183 -0.86 2.95 21.83
N ARG A 184 -1.48 1.78 21.91
CA ARG A 184 -1.38 0.90 23.08
C ARG A 184 -0.08 0.12 23.14
N ARG A 185 0.43 -0.34 22.00
CA ARG A 185 1.52 -1.33 21.94
C ARG A 185 2.84 -0.75 21.51
N GLU A 186 2.80 0.23 20.61
CA GLU A 186 3.99 0.75 19.95
C GLU A 186 3.87 2.27 19.71
N PRO A 187 3.58 3.08 20.76
CA PRO A 187 3.28 4.50 20.61
C PRO A 187 4.42 5.31 19.98
N LEU A 188 5.66 4.87 20.15
CA LEU A 188 6.83 5.49 19.51
C LEU A 188 6.80 5.38 17.98
N THR A 189 6.00 4.48 17.41
CA THR A 189 5.76 4.37 15.96
C THR A 189 5.11 5.63 15.40
N ILE A 190 4.35 6.38 16.19
CA ILE A 190 3.79 7.66 15.73
C ILE A 190 4.92 8.62 15.41
N VAL A 191 5.91 8.73 16.31
CA VAL A 191 7.05 9.63 16.12
C VAL A 191 8.02 9.04 15.09
N ASN A 192 8.50 7.83 15.32
CA ASN A 192 9.60 7.21 14.58
C ASN A 192 9.14 6.41 13.35
N GLY A 193 7.84 6.35 13.09
CA GLY A 193 7.22 5.61 11.97
C GLY A 193 6.36 6.49 11.06
N ILE A 194 5.62 7.45 11.64
CA ILE A 194 4.76 8.36 10.86
C ILE A 194 5.45 9.71 10.62
N PHE A 195 6.11 10.30 11.61
CA PHE A 195 6.76 11.62 11.41
C PHE A 195 8.20 11.52 10.89
N PHE A 196 9.09 10.79 11.57
CA PHE A 196 10.56 10.76 11.34
C PHE A 196 11.07 9.38 11.01
#